data_AF-A0A259F3Z5-F1
#
_entry.id   AF-A0A259F3Z5-F1
#
_cell.length_a   1.000
_cell.length_b   1.000
_cell.length_c   1.000
_cell.angle_alpha   90.00
_cell.angle_beta   90.00
_cell.angle_gamma   90.00
#
_symmetry.space_group_name_H-M   'P 1'
#
loop_
_entity.id
_entity.type
_entity.pdbx_description
1 polymer ?
#
loop_
_entity_poly.entity_id
_entity_poly.type
_entity_poly.pdbx_seq_one_letter_code
_entity_poly.pdbx_strand_id
1 'polypeptide(L)'
;MIIAWVLSLLVLISSLIANLERMTTLEIISSNTVVAAGKNFIAAEKALDQCEHDFINIANHANSPCHLQSVGKNLWLISTKQSPRLEILVRHDEKTGEVNRLNWRQQFE
;
A
#
# COMPACT_ATOMS: atom_id res chain seq x y z
N MET A 1 34.55 16.43 44.01
CA MET A 1 34.43 15.11 43.34
C MET A 1 32.98 14.69 43.18
N ILE A 2 32.19 14.55 44.27
CA ILE A 2 30.78 14.11 44.26
C ILE A 2 29.87 14.90 43.28
N ILE A 3 30.01 16.23 43.22
CA ILE A 3 29.19 17.09 42.33
C ILE A 3 29.35 16.70 40.85
N ALA A 4 30.57 16.40 40.40
CA ALA A 4 30.81 16.00 39.01
C ALA A 4 30.13 14.66 38.67
N TRP A 5 30.09 13.73 39.62
CA TRP A 5 29.38 12.46 39.46
C TRP A 5 27.87 12.64 39.40
N VAL A 6 27.31 13.51 40.26
CA VAL A 6 25.89 13.83 40.25
C VAL A 6 25.49 14.50 38.92
N LEU A 7 26.29 15.44 38.43
CA LEU A 7 26.05 16.10 37.14
C LEU A 7 26.14 15.11 35.96
N SER A 8 27.16 14.24 35.96
CA SER A 8 27.28 13.18 34.94
C SER A 8 26.08 12.25 34.94
N LEU A 9 25.61 11.83 36.13
CA LEU A 9 24.42 11.01 36.27
C LEU A 9 23.15 11.71 35.75
N LEU A 10 22.98 12.99 36.05
CA LEU A 10 21.86 13.80 35.54
C LEU A 10 21.89 13.92 34.01
N VAL A 11 23.06 14.11 33.42
CA VAL A 11 23.23 14.15 31.95
C VAL A 11 22.90 12.79 31.34
N LEU A 12 23.35 11.69 31.94
CA LEU A 12 23.04 10.35 31.47
C LEU A 12 21.54 10.07 31.51
N ILE A 13 20.87 10.37 32.63
CA ILE A 13 19.42 10.16 32.78
C ILE A 13 18.63 11.02 31.80
N SER A 14 18.98 12.29 31.65
CA SER A 14 18.30 13.17 30.68
C SER A 14 18.50 12.69 29.24
N SER A 15 19.70 12.25 28.88
CA SER A 15 19.96 11.65 27.57
C SER A 15 19.17 10.35 27.35
N LEU A 16 19.02 9.52 28.38
CA LEU A 16 18.24 8.29 28.32
C LEU A 16 16.76 8.58 28.09
N ILE A 17 16.20 9.53 28.83
CA ILE A 17 14.80 9.96 28.68
C ILE A 17 14.57 10.49 27.25
N ALA A 18 15.43 11.37 26.75
CA ALA A 18 15.30 11.91 25.39
C ALA A 18 15.35 10.81 24.32
N ASN A 19 16.19 9.79 24.49
CA ASN A 19 16.25 8.66 23.56
C ASN A 19 15.01 7.76 23.66
N LEU A 20 14.47 7.52 24.86
CA LEU A 20 13.24 6.76 25.05
C LEU A 20 12.02 7.47 24.43
N GLU A 21 11.91 8.78 24.61
CA GLU A 21 10.87 9.59 23.96
C GLU A 21 10.99 9.52 22.44
N ARG A 22 12.21 9.58 21.90
CA ARG A 22 12.43 9.42 20.46
C ARG A 22 12.08 8.03 19.95
N MET A 23 12.43 6.97 20.68
CA MET A 23 12.10 5.60 20.27
C MET A 23 10.59 5.35 20.31
N THR A 24 9.92 5.78 21.37
CA THR A 24 8.46 5.61 21.51
C THR A 24 7.69 6.39 20.45
N THR A 25 8.11 7.63 20.14
CA THR A 25 7.51 8.40 19.03
C THR A 25 7.72 7.72 17.67
N LEU A 26 8.92 7.19 17.40
CA LEU A 26 9.18 6.42 16.17
C LEU A 26 8.33 5.15 16.09
N GLU A 27 8.15 4.44 17.19
CA GLU A 27 7.34 3.22 17.23
C GLU A 27 5.86 3.51 16.99
N ILE A 28 5.32 4.60 17.57
CA ILE A 28 3.96 5.06 17.31
C ILE A 28 3.78 5.44 15.84
N ILE A 29 4.72 6.19 15.27
CA ILE A 29 4.69 6.57 13.85
C ILE A 29 4.73 5.30 12.98
N SER A 30 5.67 4.39 13.24
CA SER A 30 5.81 3.13 12.52
C SER A 30 4.51 2.32 12.55
N SER A 31 3.95 2.08 13.73
CA SER A 31 2.69 1.35 13.89
C SER A 31 1.54 2.00 13.11
N ASN A 32 1.38 3.32 13.24
CA ASN A 32 0.35 4.05 12.52
C ASN A 32 0.55 4.00 10.99
N THR A 33 1.80 4.09 10.52
CA THR A 33 2.11 3.99 9.09
C THR A 33 1.80 2.60 8.53
N VAL A 34 2.09 1.52 9.27
CA VAL A 34 1.74 0.15 8.86
C VAL A 34 0.22 -0.02 8.79
N VAL A 35 -0.52 0.47 9.79
CA VAL A 35 -1.99 0.41 9.80
C VAL A 35 -2.58 1.22 8.64
N ALA A 36 -2.08 2.43 8.39
CA ALA A 36 -2.54 3.26 7.27
C ALA A 36 -2.22 2.62 5.92
N ALA A 37 -1.02 2.09 5.73
CA ALA A 37 -0.62 1.38 4.52
C ALA A 37 -1.51 0.15 4.27
N GLY A 38 -1.80 -0.63 5.31
CA GLY A 38 -2.72 -1.77 5.22
C GLY A 38 -4.14 -1.37 4.83
N LYS A 39 -4.68 -0.29 5.40
CA LYS A 39 -6.00 0.25 5.00
C LYS A 39 -6.02 0.67 3.54
N ASN A 40 -5.00 1.39 3.09
CA ASN A 40 -4.91 1.85 1.70
C ASN A 40 -4.74 0.67 0.73
N PHE A 41 -3.97 -0.35 1.10
CA PHE A 41 -3.83 -1.58 0.33
C PHE A 41 -5.18 -2.30 0.17
N ILE A 42 -5.93 -2.48 1.26
CA ILE A 42 -7.27 -3.10 1.21
C ILE A 42 -8.24 -2.28 0.34
N ALA A 43 -8.17 -0.95 0.42
CA ALA A 43 -9.00 -0.08 -0.42
C ALA A 43 -8.65 -0.22 -1.91
N ALA A 44 -7.35 -0.29 -2.25
CA ALA A 44 -6.89 -0.53 -3.61
C ALA A 44 -7.32 -1.91 -4.13
N GLU A 45 -7.25 -2.95 -3.29
CA GLU A 45 -7.70 -4.30 -3.64
C GLU A 45 -9.21 -4.35 -3.92
N LYS A 46 -10.01 -3.65 -3.11
CA LYS A 46 -11.46 -3.53 -3.36
C LYS A 46 -11.76 -2.80 -4.67
N ALA A 47 -10.97 -1.78 -5.01
CA ALA A 47 -11.10 -1.09 -6.28
C ALA A 47 -10.76 -2.02 -7.46
N LEU A 48 -9.73 -2.87 -7.34
CA LEU A 48 -9.41 -3.88 -8.35
C LEU A 48 -10.51 -4.92 -8.52
N ASP A 49 -11.05 -5.44 -7.41
CA ASP A 49 -12.14 -6.40 -7.42
C ASP A 49 -13.37 -5.84 -8.15
N GLN A 50 -13.71 -4.57 -7.89
CA GLN A 50 -14.75 -3.87 -8.64
C GLN A 50 -14.40 -3.75 -10.13
N CYS A 51 -13.13 -3.47 -10.46
CA CYS A 51 -12.69 -3.35 -11.85
C CYS A 51 -12.70 -4.66 -12.63
N GLU A 52 -12.57 -5.80 -11.95
CA GLU A 52 -12.73 -7.12 -12.55
C GLU A 52 -14.19 -7.47 -12.79
N HIS A 53 -15.06 -7.19 -11.83
CA HIS A 53 -16.51 -7.39 -11.99
C HIS A 53 -17.08 -6.53 -13.13
N ASP A 54 -16.67 -5.26 -13.18
CA ASP A 54 -17.14 -4.30 -14.18
C ASP A 54 -16.25 -4.28 -15.45
N PHE A 55 -15.38 -5.29 -15.65
CA PHE A 55 -14.36 -5.32 -16.71
C PHE A 55 -14.91 -5.00 -18.11
N ILE A 56 -16.07 -5.58 -18.45
CA ILE A 56 -16.77 -5.38 -19.74
C ILE A 56 -17.27 -3.93 -19.88
N ASN A 57 -17.68 -3.29 -18.78
CA ASN A 57 -18.22 -1.93 -18.78
C ASN A 57 -17.12 -0.86 -18.70
N ILE A 58 -16.01 -1.15 -18.03
CA ILE A 58 -14.93 -0.20 -17.76
C ILE A 58 -14.09 0.10 -18.99
N ALA A 59 -13.98 -0.83 -19.95
CA ALA A 59 -13.29 -0.58 -21.22
C ALA A 59 -13.82 0.68 -21.96
N ASN A 60 -15.06 1.10 -21.65
CA ASN A 60 -15.71 2.26 -22.26
C ASN A 60 -15.87 3.48 -21.32
N HIS A 61 -15.39 3.41 -20.07
CA HIS A 61 -15.70 4.43 -19.05
C HIS A 61 -14.45 5.22 -18.60
N ALA A 62 -14.40 6.52 -18.92
CA ALA A 62 -13.28 7.40 -18.58
C ALA A 62 -13.09 7.61 -17.06
N ASN A 63 -14.15 7.47 -16.27
CA ASN A 63 -14.19 7.71 -14.83
C ASN A 63 -13.99 6.46 -13.95
N SER A 64 -13.46 5.37 -14.48
CA SER A 64 -13.21 4.17 -13.68
C SER A 64 -12.08 4.37 -12.67
N PRO A 65 -12.11 3.65 -11.52
CA PRO A 65 -11.06 3.72 -10.52
C PRO A 65 -9.75 3.03 -10.96
N CYS A 66 -9.77 2.33 -12.10
CA CYS A 66 -8.63 1.59 -12.64
C CYS A 66 -8.24 2.04 -14.05
N HIS A 67 -7.01 1.76 -14.43
CA HIS A 67 -6.51 1.86 -15.79
C HIS A 67 -6.38 0.45 -16.38
N LEU A 68 -7.03 0.24 -17.52
CA LEU A 68 -6.99 -1.01 -18.29
C LEU A 68 -6.02 -0.86 -19.46
N GLN A 69 -5.14 -1.82 -19.63
CA GLN A 69 -4.23 -1.90 -20.77
C GLN A 69 -4.24 -3.30 -21.36
N SER A 70 -4.51 -3.44 -22.66
CA SER A 70 -4.41 -4.73 -23.33
C SER A 70 -2.94 -5.12 -23.55
N VAL A 71 -2.59 -6.36 -23.20
CA VAL A 71 -1.24 -6.93 -23.36
C VAL A 71 -1.21 -7.98 -24.50
N GLY A 72 -2.35 -8.19 -25.17
CA GLY A 72 -2.52 -9.16 -26.27
C GLY A 72 -2.86 -10.57 -25.79
N LYS A 73 -3.32 -11.44 -26.71
CA LYS A 73 -3.74 -12.83 -26.42
C LYS A 73 -4.80 -12.94 -25.30
N ASN A 74 -5.76 -12.02 -25.29
CA ASN A 74 -6.83 -11.91 -24.29
C ASN A 74 -6.32 -11.67 -22.85
N LEU A 75 -5.10 -11.12 -22.73
CA LEU A 75 -4.51 -10.67 -21.48
C LEU A 75 -4.68 -9.18 -21.31
N TRP A 76 -4.98 -8.77 -20.09
CA TRP A 76 -5.20 -7.38 -19.72
C TRP A 76 -4.45 -7.07 -18.42
N LEU A 77 -3.79 -5.92 -18.40
CA LEU A 77 -3.21 -5.34 -17.20
C LEU A 77 -4.23 -4.37 -16.64
N ILE A 78 -4.70 -4.65 -15.42
CA ILE A 78 -5.56 -3.74 -14.66
C ILE A 78 -4.69 -3.10 -13.58
N SER A 79 -4.69 -1.78 -13.51
CA SER A 79 -3.94 -1.05 -12.47
C SER A 79 -4.83 -0.06 -11.73
N THR A 80 -4.68 0.06 -10.41
CA THR A 80 -5.38 1.10 -9.64
C THR A 80 -4.83 2.49 -9.97
N LYS A 81 -5.69 3.50 -9.99
CA LYS A 81 -5.25 4.91 -10.14
C LYS A 81 -4.78 5.52 -8.82
N GLN A 82 -5.29 5.02 -7.69
CA GLN A 82 -4.92 5.49 -6.35
C GLN A 82 -3.73 4.70 -5.79
N SER A 83 -2.97 5.35 -4.91
CA SER A 83 -1.86 4.72 -4.18
C SER A 83 -2.38 3.87 -3.00
N PRO A 84 -1.81 2.67 -2.76
CA PRO A 84 -0.74 2.04 -3.52
C PRO A 84 -1.22 1.57 -4.89
N ARG A 85 -0.35 1.71 -5.89
CA ARG A 85 -0.65 1.28 -7.26
C ARG A 85 -0.51 -0.24 -7.34
N LEU A 86 -1.64 -0.93 -7.33
CA LEU A 86 -1.73 -2.36 -7.51
C LEU A 86 -1.96 -2.66 -8.97
N GLU A 87 -1.23 -3.64 -9.50
CA GLU A 87 -1.33 -4.08 -10.88
C GLU A 87 -1.57 -5.58 -10.93
N ILE A 88 -2.60 -5.99 -11.65
CA ILE A 88 -2.95 -7.38 -11.85
C ILE A 88 -2.96 -7.69 -13.35
N LEU A 89 -2.42 -8.86 -13.68
CA LEU A 89 -2.55 -9.44 -15.01
C LEU A 89 -3.72 -10.41 -14.97
N VAL A 90 -4.73 -10.13 -15.80
CA VAL A 90 -5.91 -10.98 -15.93
C VAL A 90 -6.02 -11.55 -17.33
N ARG A 91 -6.61 -12.72 -17.44
CA ARG A 91 -7.05 -13.32 -18.70
C ARG A 91 -8.55 -13.23 -18.79
N HIS A 92 -9.04 -12.63 -19.86
CA HIS A 92 -10.46 -12.61 -20.18
C HIS A 92 -10.80 -13.78 -21.11
N ASP A 93 -11.72 -14.65 -20.72
CA ASP A 93 -12.26 -15.68 -21.60
C ASP A 93 -13.48 -15.14 -22.34
N GLU A 94 -13.36 -14.96 -23.66
CA GLU A 94 -14.43 -14.42 -24.51
C GLU A 94 -15.66 -15.33 -24.59
N LYS A 95 -15.52 -16.63 -24.27
CA LYS A 95 -16.63 -17.60 -24.37
C LYS A 95 -17.48 -17.62 -23.11
N THR A 96 -16.87 -17.47 -21.94
CA THR A 96 -17.55 -17.52 -20.64
C THR A 96 -17.75 -16.14 -20.02
N GLY A 97 -17.04 -15.12 -20.50
CA GLY A 97 -17.02 -13.78 -19.90
C GLY A 97 -16.26 -13.72 -18.58
N GLU A 98 -15.61 -14.80 -18.16
CA GLU A 98 -14.87 -14.85 -16.91
C GLU A 98 -13.50 -14.16 -17.02
N VAL A 99 -13.15 -13.44 -15.96
CA VAL A 99 -11.85 -12.78 -15.78
C VAL A 99 -11.05 -13.56 -14.75
N ASN A 100 -9.97 -14.19 -15.19
CA ASN A 100 -9.11 -14.99 -14.33
C ASN A 100 -7.80 -14.25 -14.02
N ARG A 101 -7.51 -14.01 -12.74
CA ARG A 101 -6.23 -13.45 -12.29
C ARG A 101 -5.09 -14.43 -12.51
N LEU A 102 -4.00 -13.95 -13.11
CA LEU A 102 -2.79 -14.74 -13.34
C LEU A 102 -1.66 -14.32 -12.41
N ASN A 103 -1.40 -13.02 -12.30
CA ASN A 103 -0.32 -12.46 -11.49
C ASN A 103 -0.76 -11.13 -10.88
N TRP A 104 -0.13 -10.77 -9.78
CA TRP A 104 -0.30 -9.47 -9.14
C TRP A 104 1.05 -8.89 -8.74
N ARG A 105 1.14 -7.55 -8.69
CA ARG A 105 2.26 -6.84 -8.11
C ARG A 105 1.79 -5.52 -7.51
N GLN A 106 2.50 -5.07 -6.48
CA GLN A 106 2.40 -3.70 -5.99
C GLN A 106 3.57 -2.91 -6.56
N GLN A 107 3.27 -1.78 -7.19
CA GLN A 107 4.30 -0.81 -7.56
C GLN A 107 4.57 0.07 -6.34
N PHE A 108 5.81 0.04 -5.88
CA PHE A 108 6.33 0.95 -4.87
C PHE A 108 6.99 2.11 -5.60
N GLU A 109 6.67 3.35 -5.21
CA GLU A 109 7.40 4.56 -5.62
C GLU A 109 8.71 4.68 -4.86
#